data_AF-A0A482UPC9-F1
#
_entry.id   AF-A0A482UPC9-F1
#
_cell.length_a   1.000
_cell.length_b   1.000
_cell.length_c   1.000
_cell.angle_alpha   90.00
_cell.angle_beta   90.00
_cell.angle_gamma   90.00
#
_symmetry.space_group_name_H-M   'P 1'
#
loop_
_entity.id
_entity.type
_entity.pdbx_description
1 polymer ?
#
loop_
_entity_poly.entity_id
_entity_poly.type
_entity_poly.pdbx_seq_one_letter_code
_entity_poly.pdbx_strand_id
1 'polypeptide(L)'
;MLAYAVSLILTQGQLHPIAYNDWTLLAINGVIILPISSLLLTACLKYISAPEASLCTLLETALSPLWVYLGGYEQPSYYAIGGGAALMAALIAHRYADMYVV
;
A
#
# COMPACT_ATOMS: atom_id res chain seq x y z
N MET A 1 14.15 -3.20 -1.04
CA MET A 1 14.40 -4.18 0.04
C MET A 1 13.13 -4.93 0.43
N LEU A 2 12.00 -4.24 0.68
CA LEU A 2 10.70 -4.87 1.00
C LEU A 2 10.16 -5.79 -0.12
N ALA A 3 10.18 -5.34 -1.38
CA ALA A 3 9.71 -6.11 -2.53
C ALA A 3 10.54 -7.39 -2.80
N TYR A 4 11.85 -7.35 -2.54
CA TYR A 4 12.73 -8.52 -2.68
C TYR A 4 12.47 -9.55 -1.57
N ALA A 5 12.23 -9.08 -0.34
CA ALA A 5 11.83 -9.95 0.76
C ALA A 5 10.47 -10.61 0.50
N VAL A 6 9.50 -9.86 -0.05
CA VAL A 6 8.19 -10.40 -0.44
C VAL A 6 8.32 -11.42 -1.58
N SER A 7 9.14 -11.15 -2.60
CA SER A 7 9.42 -12.11 -3.69
C SER A 7 10.11 -13.39 -3.19
N LEU A 8 11.04 -13.30 -2.24
CA LEU A 8 11.68 -14.45 -1.60
C LEU A 8 10.72 -15.27 -0.73
N ILE A 9 9.76 -14.61 -0.08
CA ILE A 9 8.75 -15.26 0.77
C ILE A 9 7.69 -15.98 -0.09
N LEU A 10 7.29 -15.40 -1.21
CA LEU A 10 6.31 -16.00 -2.14
C LEU A 10 6.91 -17.13 -2.99
N THR A 11 8.21 -17.08 -3.28
CA THR A 11 8.90 -18.08 -4.12
C THR A 11 9.49 -19.21 -3.27
N GLN A 12 8.66 -19.89 -2.47
CA GLN A 12 9.02 -21.14 -1.79
C GLN A 12 9.21 -22.27 -2.83
N GLY A 13 10.32 -22.26 -3.58
CA GLY A 13 10.88 -23.48 -4.19
C GLY A 13 10.81 -23.68 -5.70
N GLN A 14 10.63 -22.66 -6.55
CA GLN A 14 10.77 -22.82 -8.01
C GLN A 14 11.63 -21.69 -8.59
N LEU A 15 12.89 -22.00 -8.92
CA LEU A 15 13.79 -21.10 -9.65
C LEU A 15 13.29 -20.98 -11.10
N HIS A 16 12.30 -20.11 -11.32
CA HIS A 16 11.93 -19.73 -12.68
C HIS A 16 13.10 -18.95 -13.31
N PRO A 17 13.57 -19.34 -14.51
CA PRO A 17 14.54 -18.55 -15.24
C PRO A 17 13.96 -17.16 -15.48
N ILE A 18 14.59 -16.14 -14.89
CA ILE A 18 14.23 -14.73 -15.04
C ILE A 18 14.20 -14.41 -16.54
N ALA A 19 13.00 -14.26 -17.09
CA ALA A 19 12.83 -13.88 -18.47
C ALA A 19 13.23 -12.41 -18.62
N TYR A 20 13.64 -11.99 -19.83
CA TYR A 20 13.99 -10.57 -20.10
C TYR A 20 12.88 -9.59 -19.69
N ASN A 21 11.63 -10.04 -19.68
CA ASN A 21 10.47 -9.28 -19.28
C ASN A 21 10.44 -8.96 -17.77
N ASP A 22 11.01 -9.81 -16.92
CA ASP A 22 11.00 -9.64 -15.46
C ASP A 22 11.93 -8.50 -15.04
N TRP A 23 13.07 -8.33 -15.73
CA TRP A 23 13.98 -7.21 -15.51
C TRP A 23 13.33 -5.86 -15.84
N THR A 24 12.53 -5.82 -16.90
CA THR A 24 11.79 -4.61 -17.30
C THR A 24 10.73 -4.26 -16.25
N LEU A 25 9.98 -5.25 -15.76
CA LEU A 25 8.99 -5.06 -14.70
C LEU A 25 9.64 -4.61 -13.38
N LEU A 26 10.82 -5.13 -13.06
CA LEU A 26 11.58 -4.76 -11.87
C LEU A 26 12.12 -3.33 -11.98
N ALA A 27 12.64 -2.94 -13.16
CA ALA A 27 13.10 -1.59 -13.42
C ALA A 27 11.96 -0.56 -13.35
N ILE A 28 10.79 -0.88 -13.91
CA ILE A 28 9.59 -0.04 -13.81
C ILE A 28 9.16 0.10 -12.35
N ASN A 29 9.12 -1.00 -11.58
CA ASN A 29 8.77 -0.92 -10.17
C ASN A 29 9.76 -0.07 -9.36
N GLY A 30 11.05 -0.29 -9.55
CA GLY A 30 12.11 0.37 -8.80
C GLY A 30 12.27 1.86 -9.11
N VAL A 31 12.15 2.23 -10.39
CA VAL A 31 12.48 3.58 -10.88
C VAL A 31 11.24 4.43 -11.11
N ILE A 32 10.07 3.84 -11.33
CA ILE A 32 8.84 4.59 -11.63
C ILE A 32 7.88 4.50 -10.46
N ILE A 33 7.46 3.28 -10.09
CA ILE A 33 6.38 3.09 -9.11
C ILE A 33 6.80 3.54 -7.71
N LEU A 34 7.96 3.08 -7.22
CA LEU A 34 8.45 3.43 -5.87
C LEU A 34 8.64 4.95 -5.65
N PRO A 35 9.36 5.69 -6.51
CA PRO A 35 9.53 7.13 -6.30
C PRO A 35 8.23 7.90 -6.46
N ILE A 36 7.34 7.50 -7.39
CA ILE A 36 6.03 8.16 -7.55
C ILE A 36 5.16 7.96 -6.31
N SER A 37 5.03 6.73 -5.78
CA SER A 37 4.27 6.46 -4.54
C SER A 37 4.85 7.27 -3.37
N SER A 38 6.18 7.30 -3.24
CA SER A 38 6.85 7.99 -2.14
C SER A 38 6.66 9.52 -2.22
N LEU A 39 6.70 10.08 -3.43
CA LEU A 39 6.42 11.50 -3.67
C LEU A 39 4.96 11.84 -3.38
N LEU A 40 4.03 10.99 -3.81
CA LEU A 40 2.60 11.19 -3.60
C LEU A 40 2.25 11.12 -2.10
N LEU A 41 2.80 10.15 -1.38
CA LEU A 41 2.65 10.03 0.07
C LEU A 41 3.22 11.27 0.77
N THR A 42 4.46 11.66 0.44
CA THR A 42 5.10 12.84 1.04
C THR A 42 4.33 14.13 0.74
N ALA A 43 3.75 14.26 -0.47
CA ALA A 43 2.90 15.37 -0.82
C ALA A 43 1.61 15.36 0.00
N CYS A 44 0.97 14.20 0.18
CA CYS A 44 -0.25 14.04 0.97
C CYS A 44 -0.05 14.48 2.43
N LEU A 45 1.07 14.09 3.05
CA LEU A 45 1.40 14.44 4.43
C LEU A 45 1.63 15.94 4.66
N LYS A 46 1.93 16.72 3.62
CA LYS A 46 2.15 18.18 3.74
C LYS A 46 0.86 18.99 3.86
N TYR A 47 -0.28 18.48 3.41
CA TYR A 47 -1.54 19.23 3.34
C TYR A 47 -2.51 18.90 4.48
N ILE A 48 -2.08 18.06 5.43
CA ILE A 48 -2.95 17.28 6.29
C ILE A 48 -2.39 17.33 7.73
N SER A 49 -3.27 17.36 8.75
CA SER A 49 -2.89 17.48 10.15
C SER A 49 -2.18 16.22 10.69
N ALA A 50 -1.42 16.34 11.79
CA ALA A 50 -0.60 15.26 12.34
C ALA A 50 -1.34 13.92 12.59
N PRO A 51 -2.62 13.89 13.01
CA PRO A 51 -3.37 12.64 13.15
C PRO A 51 -3.73 12.01 11.78
N GLU A 52 -4.19 12.83 10.84
CA GLU A 52 -4.58 12.39 9.50
C GLU A 52 -3.37 11.90 8.69
N ALA A 53 -2.20 12.47 8.91
CA ALA A 53 -0.93 12.01 8.34
C ALA A 53 -0.66 10.53 8.69
N SER A 54 -0.91 10.13 9.93
CA SER A 54 -0.75 8.72 10.37
C SER A 54 -1.80 7.77 9.77
N LEU A 55 -3.02 8.26 9.51
CA LEU A 55 -4.04 7.49 8.82
C LEU A 55 -3.68 7.27 7.35
N CYS A 56 -3.06 8.27 6.71
CA CYS A 56 -2.60 8.17 5.32
C CYS A 56 -1.51 7.10 5.15
N THR A 57 -0.56 6.98 6.09
CA THR A 57 0.48 5.95 6.04
C THR A 57 -0.07 4.54 6.35
N LEU A 58 -1.06 4.45 7.23
CA LEU A 58 -1.83 3.22 7.43
C LEU A 58 -2.57 2.81 6.14
N LEU A 59 -3.17 3.77 5.42
CA LEU A 59 -3.90 3.52 4.19
C LEU A 59 -2.99 2.97 3.09
N GLU A 60 -1.81 3.55 2.89
CA GLU A 60 -0.80 3.05 1.96
C GLU A 60 -0.43 1.57 2.25
N THR A 61 -0.28 1.25 3.53
CA THR A 61 0.02 -0.12 3.97
C THR A 61 -1.14 -1.07 3.69
N ALA A 62 -2.39 -0.62 3.84
CA ALA A 62 -3.59 -1.41 3.52
C ALA A 62 -3.85 -1.53 2.01
N LEU A 63 -3.42 -0.56 1.21
CA LEU A 63 -3.59 -0.54 -0.25
C LEU A 63 -2.73 -1.63 -0.93
N SER A 64 -1.56 -1.90 -0.36
CA SER A 64 -0.63 -2.93 -0.87
C SER A 64 -1.25 -4.33 -0.99
N PRO A 65 -1.85 -4.95 0.05
CA PRO A 65 -2.54 -6.24 -0.08
C PRO A 65 -3.84 -6.14 -0.88
N LEU A 66 -4.52 -4.98 -0.89
CA LEU A 66 -5.75 -4.79 -1.66
C LEU A 66 -5.48 -4.86 -3.18
N TRP A 67 -4.37 -4.29 -3.65
CA TRP A 67 -3.95 -4.38 -5.04
C TRP A 67 -3.61 -5.83 -5.45
N VAL A 68 -2.97 -6.60 -4.57
CA VAL A 68 -2.65 -8.03 -4.81
C VAL A 68 -3.93 -8.86 -4.92
N TYR A 69 -4.91 -8.56 -4.05
CA TYR A 69 -6.23 -9.19 -4.13
C TYR A 69 -6.95 -8.86 -5.44
N LEU A 70 -6.92 -7.60 -5.90
CA LEU A 70 -7.48 -7.21 -7.18
C LEU A 70 -6.79 -7.91 -8.37
N GLY A 71 -5.49 -8.23 -8.24
CA GLY A 71 -4.76 -9.05 -9.20
C GLY A 71 -5.15 -10.54 -9.18
N GLY A 72 -5.96 -10.99 -8.23
CA GLY A 72 -6.42 -12.38 -8.11
C GLY A 72 -5.37 -13.36 -7.58
N TYR A 73 -4.27 -12.87 -7.02
CA TYR A 73 -3.12 -13.70 -6.64
C TYR A 73 -3.22 -14.31 -5.23
N GLU A 74 -3.97 -13.70 -4.30
CA GLU A 74 -4.15 -14.21 -2.93
C GLU A 74 -5.52 -13.82 -2.33
N GLN A 75 -6.09 -14.67 -1.46
CA GLN A 75 -7.29 -14.33 -0.69
C GLN A 75 -6.90 -13.47 0.54
N PRO A 76 -7.50 -12.28 0.73
CA PRO A 76 -7.19 -11.40 1.85
C PRO A 76 -7.60 -12.06 3.16
N SER A 77 -6.67 -12.11 4.10
CA SER A 77 -6.94 -12.57 5.46
C SER A 77 -7.98 -11.69 6.15
N TYR A 78 -8.80 -12.25 7.05
CA TYR A 78 -9.81 -11.52 7.82
C TYR A 78 -9.26 -10.27 8.53
N TYR A 79 -7.99 -10.30 8.94
CA TYR A 79 -7.30 -9.18 9.56
C TYR A 79 -7.06 -7.99 8.60
N ALA A 80 -6.83 -8.25 7.32
CA ALA A 80 -6.65 -7.19 6.32
C ALA A 80 -7.96 -6.44 6.08
N ILE A 81 -9.07 -7.18 6.04
CA ILE A 81 -10.43 -6.61 5.95
C ILE A 81 -10.76 -5.80 7.21
N GLY A 82 -10.44 -6.33 8.40
CA GLY A 82 -10.62 -5.62 9.67
C GLY A 82 -9.81 -4.32 9.75
N GLY A 83 -8.55 -4.36 9.31
CA GLY A 83 -7.70 -3.17 9.22
C GLY A 83 -8.26 -2.11 8.26
N GLY A 84 -8.73 -2.52 7.07
CA GLY A 84 -9.38 -1.62 6.11
C GLY A 84 -10.67 -1.00 6.64
N ALA A 85 -11.50 -1.77 7.34
CA ALA A 85 -12.72 -1.27 7.96
C ALA A 85 -12.43 -0.26 9.08
N ALA A 86 -11.42 -0.51 9.92
CA ALA A 86 -10.99 0.42 10.95
C ALA A 86 -10.46 1.74 10.36
N LEU A 87 -9.75 1.67 9.24
CA LEU A 87 -9.25 2.83 8.49
C LEU A 87 -10.39 3.70 7.95
N MET A 88 -11.40 3.07 7.32
CA MET A 88 -12.60 3.75 6.86
C MET A 88 -13.35 4.42 8.02
N ALA A 89 -13.50 3.72 9.16
CA ALA A 89 -14.14 4.28 10.34
C ALA A 89 -13.38 5.51 10.89
N ALA A 90 -12.05 5.46 10.94
CA ALA A 90 -11.22 6.57 11.38
C ALA A 90 -11.33 7.79 10.44
N LEU A 91 -11.34 7.57 9.12
CA LEU A 91 -11.55 8.63 8.12
C LEU A 91 -12.91 9.30 8.27
N ILE A 92 -13.96 8.50 8.46
CA ILE A 92 -15.33 9.00 8.66
C ILE A 92 -15.40 9.82 9.96
N ALA A 93 -14.89 9.28 11.07
CA ALA A 93 -14.87 9.98 12.35
C ALA A 93 -14.10 11.31 12.27
N HIS A 94 -12.97 11.32 11.58
CA HIS A 94 -12.19 12.54 11.36
C HIS A 94 -12.96 13.57 10.53
N ARG A 95 -13.61 13.15 9.43
CA ARG A 95 -14.47 14.04 8.63
C ARG A 95 -15.64 14.62 9.42
N TYR A 96 -16.26 13.84 10.30
CA TYR A 96 -17.32 14.32 11.18
C TYR A 96 -16.81 15.31 12.23
N ALA A 97 -15.61 15.08 12.79
CA ALA A 97 -15.00 15.98 13.77
C ALA A 97 -14.65 17.34 13.14
N ASP A 98 -14.09 17.33 11.93
CA ASP A 98 -13.73 18.54 11.19
C ASP A 98 -14.98 19.37 10.81
N MET A 99 -16.09 18.70 10.48
CA MET A 99 -17.37 19.36 10.18
C MET A 99 -18.01 20.06 11.39
N TYR A 100 -17.69 19.68 12.63
CA TYR A 100 -18.23 20.32 13.85
C TYR A 100 -17.47 21.61 14.23
N VAL A 101 -16.25 21.82 13.69
CA VAL A 101 -15.36 22.93 14.07
C VAL A 101 -15.54 24.18 13.18
N VAL A 102 -16.59 24.23 12.36
CA VAL A 102 -17.01 25.40 11.55
C VAL A 102 -18.30 25.98 12.10
#